data_AF-A0A9D7D4P1-F1
#
_entry.id   AF-A0A9D7D4P1-F1
#
_cell.length_a   1.000
_cell.length_b   1.000
_cell.length_c   1.000
_cell.angle_alpha   90.00
_cell.angle_beta   90.00
_cell.angle_gamma   90.00
#
_symmetry.space_group_name_H-M   'P 1'
#
loop_
_entity.id
_entity.type
_entity.pdbx_description
1 polymer ?
#
loop_
_entity_poly.entity_id
_entity_poly.type
_entity_poly.pdbx_seq_one_letter_code
_entity_poly.pdbx_strand_id
1 'polypeptide(L)'
;MSDDDTLLEEIIELAKNRTGKSAVTPETRLYADLGMTGDDAHEFLLAFATKYDVDMERLVWLRFFDDEPSTNDLMAPAITLAASVLSPSFAIRWQAARDAEREITIAHLADVARAKVWSDPGDAFRRTRGYSPLVLIFSAASLSLLAFFVLLGIAVGYAFLAGQLGDKNHIALLGVLAVSVLPFFFAFSSWQSIQRKLASA
;
A
#
# COMPACT_ATOMS: atom_id res chain seq x y z
N MET A 1 -38.45 4.90 13.63
CA MET A 1 -37.10 4.70 13.06
C MET A 1 -37.21 3.52 12.13
N SER A 2 -36.77 3.64 10.88
CA SER A 2 -36.75 2.47 10.00
C SER A 2 -35.63 1.52 10.43
N ASP A 3 -35.72 0.23 10.07
CA ASP A 3 -34.63 -0.72 10.32
C ASP A 3 -33.33 -0.25 9.64
N ASP A 4 -33.45 0.43 8.50
CA ASP A 4 -32.33 1.05 7.76
C ASP A 4 -31.62 2.13 8.59
N ASP A 5 -32.37 3.02 9.25
CA ASP A 5 -31.79 4.07 10.11
C ASP A 5 -31.05 3.46 11.30
N THR A 6 -31.60 2.39 11.87
CA THR A 6 -31.03 1.72 13.05
C THR A 6 -29.70 1.04 12.70
N LEU A 7 -29.65 0.34 11.56
CA LEU A 7 -28.45 -0.34 11.10
C LEU A 7 -27.32 0.65 10.79
N LEU A 8 -27.66 1.77 10.15
CA LEU A 8 -26.71 2.83 9.85
C LEU A 8 -26.12 3.45 11.13
N GLU A 9 -26.96 3.76 12.12
CA GLU A 9 -26.53 4.25 13.43
C GLU A 9 -25.59 3.27 14.13
N GLU A 10 -25.88 1.96 14.08
CA GLU A 10 -25.01 0.97 14.69
C GLU A 10 -23.62 0.87 14.03
N ILE A 11 -23.55 0.98 12.70
CA ILE A 11 -22.27 0.96 11.98
C ILE A 11 -21.50 2.25 12.26
N ILE A 12 -22.19 3.39 12.34
CA ILE A 12 -21.60 4.67 12.77
C ILE A 12 -20.97 4.50 14.16
N GLU A 13 -21.70 3.95 15.13
CA GLU A 13 -21.18 3.73 16.47
C GLU A 13 -20.02 2.73 16.49
N LEU A 14 -20.07 1.67 15.68
CA LEU A 14 -18.93 0.76 15.51
C LEU A 14 -17.67 1.50 15.03
N ALA A 15 -17.80 2.36 14.01
CA ALA A 15 -16.70 3.14 13.46
C ALA A 15 -16.16 4.18 14.45
N LYS A 16 -17.04 4.86 15.20
CA LYS A 16 -16.65 5.80 16.26
C LYS A 16 -15.85 5.10 17.37
N ASN A 17 -16.33 3.95 17.84
CA ASN A 17 -15.69 3.18 18.90
C ASN A 17 -14.28 2.70 18.51
N ARG A 18 -14.06 2.41 17.24
CA ARG A 18 -12.75 1.96 16.74
C ARG A 18 -11.77 3.10 16.47
N THR A 19 -12.26 4.25 15.99
CA THR A 19 -11.39 5.36 15.55
C THR A 19 -11.25 6.48 16.57
N GLY A 20 -12.12 6.52 17.58
CA GLY A 20 -12.26 7.66 18.50
C GLY A 20 -12.77 8.94 17.85
N LYS A 21 -13.21 8.91 16.59
CA LYS A 21 -13.78 10.08 15.90
C LYS A 21 -15.21 10.30 16.38
N SER A 22 -15.59 11.56 16.62
CA SER A 22 -16.93 11.93 17.08
C SER A 22 -17.90 12.27 15.94
N ALA A 23 -17.38 12.78 14.81
CA ALA A 23 -18.16 13.15 13.64
C ALA A 23 -18.00 12.09 12.55
N VAL A 24 -18.92 11.12 12.54
CA VAL A 24 -19.04 10.08 11.51
C VAL A 24 -20.44 10.17 10.91
N THR A 25 -20.51 10.30 9.60
CA THR A 25 -21.74 10.40 8.79
C THR A 25 -21.81 9.24 7.79
N PRO A 26 -22.95 9.03 7.12
CA PRO A 26 -23.10 7.97 6.11
C PRO A 26 -22.09 8.08 4.96
N GLU A 27 -21.68 9.29 4.60
CA GLU A 27 -20.73 9.58 3.50
C GLU A 27 -19.27 9.46 3.93
N THR A 28 -19.02 9.31 5.24
CA THR A 28 -17.66 9.22 5.78
C THR A 28 -16.96 7.98 5.22
N ARG A 29 -15.76 8.20 4.67
CA ARG A 29 -14.93 7.16 4.04
C ARG A 29 -13.97 6.54 5.04
N LEU A 30 -13.90 5.22 5.08
CA LEU A 30 -13.03 4.49 5.99
C LEU A 30 -11.55 4.87 5.83
N TYR A 31 -11.07 4.91 4.58
CA TYR A 31 -9.67 5.25 4.33
C TYR A 31 -9.44 6.76 4.43
N ALA A 32 -10.11 7.56 3.59
CA ALA A 32 -9.75 8.97 3.45
C ALA A 32 -10.14 9.87 4.65
N ASP A 33 -11.24 9.57 5.33
CA ASP A 33 -11.77 10.43 6.40
C ASP A 33 -11.44 9.88 7.80
N LEU A 34 -11.49 8.55 7.95
CA LEU A 34 -11.17 7.89 9.22
C LEU A 34 -9.70 7.48 9.34
N GLY A 35 -8.94 7.44 8.23
CA GLY A 35 -7.54 7.04 8.22
C GLY A 35 -7.33 5.54 8.48
N MET A 36 -8.37 4.72 8.31
CA MET A 36 -8.26 3.27 8.52
C MET A 36 -7.40 2.65 7.41
N THR A 37 -6.30 2.03 7.81
CA THR A 37 -5.38 1.29 6.92
C THR A 37 -4.81 0.09 7.67
N GLY A 38 -4.17 -0.85 6.96
CA GLY A 38 -3.47 -1.97 7.61
C GLY A 38 -4.36 -2.75 8.60
N ASP A 39 -3.82 -3.00 9.79
CA ASP A 39 -4.47 -3.80 10.83
C ASP A 39 -5.77 -3.14 11.34
N ASP A 40 -5.81 -1.81 11.48
CA ASP A 40 -7.01 -1.10 11.94
C ASP A 40 -8.21 -1.34 11.02
N ALA A 41 -7.97 -1.26 9.70
CA ALA A 41 -9.00 -1.54 8.70
C ALA A 41 -9.39 -3.04 8.70
N HIS A 42 -8.42 -3.92 8.93
CA HIS A 42 -8.64 -5.37 8.89
C HIS A 42 -9.51 -5.81 10.07
N GLU A 43 -9.15 -5.36 11.28
CA GLU A 43 -9.92 -5.61 12.49
C GLU A 43 -11.33 -5.03 12.40
N PHE A 44 -11.47 -3.82 11.85
CA PHE A 44 -12.78 -3.19 11.66
C PHE A 44 -13.66 -4.01 10.72
N LEU A 45 -13.16 -4.40 9.55
CA LEU A 45 -13.94 -5.20 8.59
C LEU A 45 -14.24 -6.61 9.12
N LEU A 46 -13.33 -7.22 9.88
CA LEU A 46 -13.58 -8.51 10.52
C LEU A 46 -14.69 -8.40 11.58
N ALA A 47 -14.64 -7.36 12.43
CA ALA A 47 -15.68 -7.12 13.43
C ALA A 47 -17.04 -6.82 12.77
N PHE A 48 -17.03 -6.04 11.69
CA PHE A 48 -18.21 -5.78 10.87
C PHE A 48 -18.78 -7.09 10.28
N ALA A 49 -17.96 -7.88 9.58
CA ALA A 49 -18.40 -9.12 8.95
C ALA A 49 -18.94 -10.13 9.97
N THR A 50 -18.30 -10.24 11.13
CA THR A 50 -18.74 -11.11 12.22
C THR A 50 -20.06 -10.63 12.83
N LYS A 51 -20.20 -9.32 13.07
CA LYS A 51 -21.40 -8.75 13.70
C LYS A 51 -22.63 -8.87 12.80
N TYR A 52 -22.46 -8.65 11.49
CA TYR A 52 -23.56 -8.60 10.53
C TYR A 52 -23.70 -9.86 9.67
N ASP A 53 -22.87 -10.88 9.93
CA ASP A 53 -22.89 -12.16 9.20
C ASP A 53 -22.75 -11.96 7.68
N VAL A 54 -21.73 -11.18 7.30
CA VAL A 54 -21.45 -10.82 5.90
C VAL A 54 -20.40 -11.76 5.32
N ASP A 55 -20.70 -12.35 4.17
CA ASP A 55 -19.73 -13.06 3.35
C ASP A 55 -18.77 -12.10 2.66
N MET A 56 -17.49 -12.19 3.02
CA MET A 56 -16.41 -11.34 2.52
C MET A 56 -15.52 -12.05 1.47
N GLU A 57 -15.89 -13.24 0.97
CA GLU A 57 -15.06 -14.03 0.03
C GLU A 57 -14.65 -13.22 -1.22
N ARG A 58 -15.51 -12.28 -1.65
CA ARG A 58 -15.30 -11.43 -2.83
C ARG A 58 -14.50 -10.16 -2.56
N LEU A 59 -14.17 -9.86 -1.30
CA LEU A 59 -13.41 -8.66 -0.95
C LEU A 59 -11.99 -8.76 -1.50
N VAL A 60 -11.63 -7.84 -2.39
CA VAL A 60 -10.24 -7.66 -2.84
C VAL A 60 -9.60 -6.53 -2.04
N TRP A 61 -8.90 -6.88 -0.95
CA TRP A 61 -8.31 -5.94 0.01
C TRP A 61 -7.62 -4.72 -0.63
N LEU A 62 -6.73 -4.98 -1.58
CA LEU A 62 -5.90 -3.96 -2.24
C LEU A 62 -6.69 -2.97 -3.10
N ARG A 63 -7.99 -3.17 -3.35
CA ARG A 63 -8.84 -2.16 -3.99
C ARG A 63 -9.27 -1.06 -3.02
N PHE A 64 -9.28 -1.34 -1.73
CA PHE A 64 -9.84 -0.45 -0.71
C PHE A 64 -8.79 0.11 0.21
N PHE A 65 -7.87 -0.73 0.64
CA PHE A 65 -6.82 -0.38 1.58
C PHE A 65 -5.46 -0.59 0.95
N ASP A 66 -4.52 0.23 1.39
CA ASP A 66 -3.11 -0.04 1.14
C ASP A 66 -2.64 -1.20 2.00
N ASP A 67 -1.67 -1.97 1.51
CA ASP A 67 -0.82 -2.73 2.42
C ASP A 67 -0.25 -1.71 3.41
N GLU A 68 -0.30 -2.02 4.70
CA GLU A 68 0.22 -1.15 5.75
C GLU A 68 1.61 -0.65 5.34
N PRO A 69 1.93 0.66 5.51
CA PRO A 69 3.17 1.23 5.03
C PRO A 69 4.36 0.54 5.70
N SER A 70 4.82 -0.54 5.09
CA SER A 70 6.13 -1.05 5.36
C SER A 70 7.08 0.06 4.95
N THR A 71 8.07 0.34 5.78
CA THR A 71 9.19 1.25 5.51
C THR A 71 9.89 0.96 4.16
N ASN A 72 9.53 -0.15 3.51
CA ASN A 72 10.04 -0.65 2.24
C ASN A 72 9.31 -0.12 0.99
N ASP A 73 8.18 0.60 1.09
CA ASP A 73 7.44 1.06 -0.11
C ASP A 73 7.83 2.46 -0.62
N LEU A 74 8.90 3.03 -0.03
CA LEU A 74 9.42 4.36 -0.41
C LEU A 74 9.85 4.45 -1.89
N MET A 75 10.18 3.33 -2.52
CA MET A 75 10.68 3.30 -3.89
C MET A 75 9.58 3.01 -4.93
N ALA A 76 8.40 2.56 -4.51
CA ALA A 76 7.34 2.20 -5.44
C ALA A 76 6.92 3.33 -6.39
N PRO A 77 6.79 4.61 -5.97
CA PRO A 77 6.45 5.69 -6.89
C PRO A 77 7.44 5.83 -8.05
N ALA A 78 8.74 5.80 -7.78
CA ALA A 78 9.74 5.93 -8.82
C ALA A 78 9.90 4.65 -9.66
N ILE A 79 9.79 3.45 -9.05
CA ILE A 79 9.80 2.17 -9.77
C ILE A 79 8.59 2.08 -10.73
N THR A 80 7.38 2.41 -10.26
CA THR A 80 6.17 2.40 -11.10
C THR A 80 6.24 3.41 -12.23
N LEU A 81 6.80 4.60 -11.98
CA LEU A 81 7.03 5.59 -13.04
C LEU A 81 8.00 5.05 -14.09
N ALA A 82 9.17 4.55 -13.66
CA ALA A 82 10.17 4.00 -14.57
C ALA A 82 9.61 2.81 -15.37
N ALA A 83 8.92 1.88 -14.71
CA ALA A 83 8.30 0.73 -15.37
C ALA A 83 7.21 1.15 -16.36
N SER A 84 6.41 2.19 -16.05
CA SER A 84 5.38 2.71 -16.95
C SER A 84 5.97 3.38 -18.20
N VAL A 85 7.09 4.08 -18.06
CA VAL A 85 7.82 4.67 -19.19
C VAL A 85 8.45 3.59 -20.07
N LEU A 86 9.03 2.55 -19.45
CA LEU A 86 9.74 1.48 -20.16
C LEU A 86 8.81 0.42 -20.77
N SER A 87 7.58 0.27 -20.26
CA SER A 87 6.65 -0.77 -20.68
C SER A 87 5.21 -0.24 -20.77
N PRO A 88 4.67 -0.05 -21.99
CA PRO A 88 3.29 0.38 -22.19
C PRO A 88 2.26 -0.61 -21.61
N SER A 89 2.53 -1.91 -21.67
CA SER A 89 1.64 -2.93 -21.11
C SER A 89 1.59 -2.87 -19.58
N PHE A 90 2.71 -2.56 -18.94
CA PHE A 90 2.74 -2.27 -17.50
C PHE A 90 1.90 -1.02 -17.20
N ALA A 91 2.08 0.07 -17.95
CA ALA A 91 1.34 1.31 -17.73
C ALA A 91 -0.18 1.10 -17.80
N ILE A 92 -0.67 0.34 -18.78
CA ILE A 92 -2.10 0.01 -18.93
C ILE A 92 -2.60 -0.79 -17.71
N ARG A 93 -1.87 -1.85 -17.32
CA ARG A 93 -2.27 -2.68 -16.17
C ARG A 93 -2.23 -1.89 -14.85
N TRP A 94 -1.23 -1.04 -14.68
CA TRP A 94 -1.09 -0.18 -13.50
C TRP A 94 -2.22 0.83 -13.42
N GLN A 95 -2.58 1.45 -14.56
CA GLN A 95 -3.72 2.35 -14.63
C GLN A 95 -5.03 1.60 -14.31
N ALA A 96 -5.24 0.40 -14.86
CA ALA A 96 -6.41 -0.43 -14.54
C ALA A 96 -6.48 -0.78 -13.04
N ALA A 97 -5.36 -1.15 -12.41
CA ALA A 97 -5.29 -1.43 -10.98
C ALA A 97 -5.66 -0.20 -10.13
N ARG A 98 -5.22 0.99 -10.54
CA ARG A 98 -5.58 2.26 -9.88
C ARG A 98 -7.03 2.63 -10.12
N ASP A 99 -7.53 2.40 -11.32
CA ASP A 99 -8.93 2.65 -11.69
C ASP A 99 -9.90 1.67 -11.03
N ALA A 100 -9.41 0.55 -10.47
CA ALA A 100 -10.18 -0.38 -9.64
C ALA A 100 -10.23 0.04 -8.16
N GLU A 101 -9.45 1.03 -7.73
CA GLU A 101 -9.47 1.48 -6.33
C GLU A 101 -10.77 2.22 -5.98
N ARG A 102 -11.34 1.90 -4.83
CA ARG A 102 -12.61 2.47 -4.36
C ARG A 102 -12.50 2.84 -2.89
N GLU A 103 -13.26 3.84 -2.49
CA GLU A 103 -13.46 4.21 -1.10
C GLU A 103 -14.70 3.49 -0.55
N ILE A 104 -14.60 3.00 0.69
CA ILE A 104 -15.73 2.40 1.41
C ILE A 104 -16.35 3.49 2.28
N THR A 105 -17.64 3.75 2.12
CA THR A 105 -18.40 4.65 2.99
C THR A 105 -19.19 3.88 4.04
N ILE A 106 -19.61 4.57 5.11
CA ILE A 106 -20.50 3.99 6.12
C ILE A 106 -21.85 3.56 5.52
N ALA A 107 -22.42 4.36 4.61
CA ALA A 107 -23.63 4.02 3.87
C ALA A 107 -23.46 2.73 3.05
N HIS A 108 -22.31 2.58 2.38
CA HIS A 108 -22.03 1.36 1.61
C HIS A 108 -21.95 0.12 2.51
N LEU A 109 -21.35 0.23 3.70
CA LEU A 109 -21.35 -0.87 4.67
C LEU A 109 -22.77 -1.24 5.11
N ALA A 110 -23.66 -0.26 5.24
CA ALA A 110 -25.07 -0.54 5.55
C ALA A 110 -25.74 -1.34 4.42
N ASP A 111 -25.47 -1.02 3.16
CA ASP A 111 -25.94 -1.80 2.01
C ASP A 111 -25.40 -3.23 2.02
N VAL A 112 -24.11 -3.40 2.29
CA VAL A 112 -23.45 -4.71 2.36
C VAL A 112 -23.99 -5.55 3.53
N ALA A 113 -24.20 -4.96 4.70
CA ALA A 113 -24.75 -5.65 5.86
C ALA A 113 -26.17 -6.17 5.58
N ARG A 114 -26.99 -5.39 4.86
CA ARG A 114 -28.33 -5.82 4.43
C ARG A 114 -28.28 -6.95 3.42
N ALA A 115 -27.35 -6.88 2.46
CA ALA A 115 -27.17 -7.92 1.45
C ALA A 115 -26.52 -9.20 2.01
N LYS A 116 -25.85 -9.12 3.16
CA LYS A 116 -25.05 -10.19 3.78
C LYS A 116 -23.94 -10.76 2.90
N VAL A 117 -23.59 -10.08 1.82
CA VAL A 117 -22.55 -10.47 0.86
C VAL A 117 -21.83 -9.22 0.41
N TRP A 118 -20.50 -9.27 0.38
CA TRP A 118 -19.68 -8.18 -0.10
C TRP A 118 -20.00 -7.84 -1.56
N SER A 119 -20.17 -6.55 -1.83
CA SER A 119 -20.26 -5.99 -3.16
C SER A 119 -19.37 -4.76 -3.23
N ASP A 120 -18.67 -4.55 -4.34
CA ASP A 120 -17.80 -3.38 -4.47
C ASP A 120 -18.65 -2.09 -4.56
N PRO A 121 -18.22 -0.98 -3.93
CA PRO A 121 -18.81 0.34 -4.15
C PRO A 121 -18.79 0.71 -5.64
N GLY A 122 -19.84 1.39 -6.08
CA GLY A 122 -19.94 1.87 -7.46
C GLY A 122 -18.84 2.87 -7.85
N ASP A 123 -18.76 3.18 -9.15
CA ASP A 123 -17.72 4.04 -9.71
C ASP A 123 -17.68 5.48 -9.15
N ALA A 124 -18.77 5.95 -8.54
CA ALA A 124 -18.84 7.25 -7.86
C ALA A 124 -17.82 7.37 -6.70
N PHE A 125 -17.35 6.24 -6.16
CA PHE A 125 -16.39 6.19 -5.05
C PHE A 125 -14.97 5.85 -5.51
N ARG A 126 -14.63 6.04 -6.79
CA ARG A 126 -13.27 5.81 -7.30
C ARG A 126 -12.27 6.69 -6.54
N ARG A 127 -11.18 6.06 -6.07
CA ARG A 127 -10.14 6.75 -5.32
C ARG A 127 -9.24 7.55 -6.26
N THR A 128 -9.11 8.85 -6.01
CA THR A 128 -8.15 9.70 -6.74
C THR A 128 -6.84 9.79 -5.99
N ARG A 129 -5.81 9.04 -6.42
CA ARG A 129 -4.45 9.22 -5.92
C ARG A 129 -3.70 10.31 -6.69
N GLY A 130 -3.37 11.40 -6.00
CA GLY A 130 -2.29 12.29 -6.43
C GLY A 130 -0.99 11.85 -5.77
N TYR A 131 0.07 11.58 -6.54
CA TYR A 131 1.39 11.53 -5.94
C TYR A 131 1.83 12.96 -5.65
N SER A 132 2.14 13.25 -4.39
CA SER A 132 2.84 14.49 -4.06
C SER A 132 4.18 14.50 -4.81
N PRO A 133 4.53 15.59 -5.53
CA PRO A 133 5.83 15.70 -6.20
C PRO A 133 7.01 15.43 -5.25
N LEU A 134 6.87 15.79 -3.97
CA LEU A 134 7.87 15.51 -2.95
C LEU A 134 8.07 14.01 -2.72
N VAL A 135 7.00 13.22 -2.69
CA VAL A 135 7.09 11.75 -2.52
C VAL A 135 7.84 11.14 -3.71
N LEU A 136 7.59 11.61 -4.92
CA LEU A 136 8.32 11.14 -6.10
C LEU A 136 9.80 11.53 -6.04
N ILE A 137 10.12 12.76 -5.62
CA ILE A 137 11.51 13.23 -5.44
C ILE A 137 12.23 12.37 -4.40
N PHE A 138 11.62 12.14 -3.24
CA PHE A 138 12.22 11.29 -2.20
C PHE A 138 12.40 9.85 -2.69
N SER A 139 11.42 9.30 -3.41
CA SER A 139 11.50 7.98 -4.02
C SER A 139 12.66 7.85 -5.02
N ALA A 140 12.83 8.86 -5.88
CA ALA A 140 13.94 8.93 -6.83
C ALA A 140 15.30 9.12 -6.13
N ALA A 141 15.35 9.92 -5.06
CA ALA A 141 16.55 10.08 -4.23
C ALA A 141 16.93 8.76 -3.55
N SER A 142 15.96 8.00 -3.03
CA SER A 142 16.19 6.67 -2.46
C SER A 142 16.76 5.69 -3.49
N LEU A 143 16.23 5.67 -4.71
CA LEU A 143 16.81 4.88 -5.82
C LEU A 143 18.24 5.31 -6.17
N SER A 144 18.53 6.61 -6.14
CA SER A 144 19.85 7.14 -6.45
C SER A 144 20.87 6.77 -5.37
N LEU A 145 20.48 6.88 -4.09
CA LEU A 145 21.29 6.47 -2.94
C LEU A 145 21.57 4.96 -2.98
N LEU A 146 20.57 4.17 -3.37
CA LEU A 146 20.70 2.74 -3.57
C LEU A 146 21.74 2.43 -4.66
N ALA A 147 21.61 3.05 -5.83
CA ALA A 147 22.55 2.86 -6.92
C ALA A 147 23.98 3.23 -6.50
N PHE A 148 24.14 4.30 -5.73
CA PHE A 148 25.43 4.68 -5.15
C PHE A 148 26.02 3.57 -4.26
N PHE A 149 25.25 2.99 -3.34
CA PHE A 149 25.76 1.90 -2.47
C PHE A 149 26.11 0.63 -3.24
N VAL A 150 25.37 0.31 -4.31
CA VAL A 150 25.70 -0.83 -5.19
C VAL A 150 27.02 -0.56 -5.92
N LEU A 151 27.17 0.62 -6.52
CA LEU A 151 28.41 1.00 -7.22
C LEU A 151 29.61 1.07 -6.28
N LEU A 152 29.43 1.61 -5.07
CA LEU A 152 30.44 1.62 -4.02
C LEU A 152 30.87 0.20 -3.65
N GLY A 153 29.91 -0.73 -3.50
CA GLY A 153 30.19 -2.14 -3.24
C GLY A 153 31.02 -2.80 -4.33
N ILE A 154 30.65 -2.56 -5.59
CA ILE A 154 31.41 -3.06 -6.76
C ILE A 154 32.84 -2.49 -6.75
N ALA A 155 32.99 -1.18 -6.52
CA ALA A 155 34.29 -0.53 -6.51
C ALA A 155 35.20 -1.05 -5.37
N VAL A 156 34.66 -1.20 -4.15
CA VAL A 156 35.40 -1.75 -3.00
C VAL A 156 35.74 -3.22 -3.22
N GLY A 157 34.79 -4.02 -3.74
CA GLY A 157 35.04 -5.43 -4.07
C GLY A 157 36.14 -5.59 -5.13
N TYR A 158 36.13 -4.74 -6.16
CA TYR A 158 37.19 -4.71 -7.17
C TYR A 158 38.54 -4.30 -6.57
N ALA A 159 38.60 -3.21 -5.79
CA ALA A 159 39.83 -2.75 -5.15
C ALA A 159 40.41 -3.80 -4.19
N PHE A 160 39.55 -4.56 -3.50
CA PHE A 160 39.95 -5.69 -2.66
C PHE A 160 40.60 -6.80 -3.48
N LEU A 161 39.95 -7.24 -4.56
CA LEU A 161 40.47 -8.28 -5.44
C LEU A 161 41.77 -7.86 -6.14
N ALA A 162 41.92 -6.57 -6.43
CA ALA A 162 43.13 -5.97 -7.01
C ALA A 162 44.27 -5.76 -5.98
N GLY A 163 44.06 -6.08 -4.69
CA GLY A 163 45.06 -5.89 -3.63
C GLY A 163 45.33 -4.42 -3.27
N GLN A 164 44.47 -3.49 -3.69
CA GLN A 164 44.66 -2.06 -3.50
C GLN A 164 44.27 -1.57 -2.10
N LEU A 165 43.53 -2.38 -1.34
CA LEU A 165 43.04 -2.04 0.01
C LEU A 165 44.01 -2.38 1.15
N GLY A 166 45.26 -2.74 0.84
CA GLY A 166 46.26 -3.13 1.85
C GLY A 166 45.92 -4.46 2.54
N ASP A 167 46.58 -4.74 3.67
CA ASP A 167 46.35 -5.97 4.43
C ASP A 167 44.86 -6.16 4.75
N LYS A 168 44.39 -7.38 4.47
CA LYS A 168 43.00 -7.79 4.22
C LYS A 168 42.07 -7.46 5.40
N ASN A 169 41.51 -6.26 5.43
CA ASN A 169 40.42 -5.94 6.34
C ASN A 169 39.10 -6.56 5.84
N HIS A 170 38.98 -7.88 6.04
CA HIS A 170 37.82 -8.68 5.66
C HIS A 170 36.52 -8.19 6.31
N ILE A 171 36.60 -7.53 7.47
CA ILE A 171 35.43 -6.97 8.16
C ILE A 171 34.88 -5.77 7.38
N ALA A 172 35.75 -4.87 6.91
CA ALA A 172 35.33 -3.74 6.08
C ALA A 172 34.71 -4.20 4.76
N LEU A 173 35.30 -5.23 4.12
CA LEU A 173 34.75 -5.83 2.90
C LEU A 173 33.36 -6.44 3.15
N LEU A 174 33.20 -7.22 4.21
CA LEU A 174 31.91 -7.82 4.57
C LEU A 174 30.86 -6.74 4.88
N GLY A 175 31.25 -5.69 5.61
CA GLY A 175 30.36 -4.57 5.91
C GLY A 175 29.88 -3.84 4.65
N VAL A 176 30.78 -3.56 3.72
CA VAL A 176 30.42 -2.91 2.45
C VAL A 176 29.52 -3.83 1.61
N LEU A 177 29.86 -5.11 1.48
CA LEU A 177 29.03 -6.05 0.73
C LEU A 177 27.63 -6.20 1.33
N ALA A 178 27.53 -6.29 2.67
CA ALA A 178 26.24 -6.36 3.36
C ALA A 178 25.38 -5.12 3.08
N VAL A 179 25.96 -3.92 3.16
CA VAL A 179 25.25 -2.67 2.88
C VAL A 179 24.87 -2.55 1.40
N SER A 180 25.66 -3.08 0.48
CA SER A 180 25.35 -3.08 -0.97
C SER A 180 24.23 -4.06 -1.35
N VAL A 181 23.93 -5.08 -0.52
CA VAL A 181 22.84 -6.04 -0.78
C VAL A 181 21.48 -5.50 -0.30
N LEU A 182 21.43 -4.75 0.80
CA LEU A 182 20.21 -4.12 1.32
C LEU A 182 19.37 -3.38 0.26
N PRO A 183 19.96 -2.53 -0.61
CA PRO A 183 19.40 -2.11 -1.88
C PRO A 183 18.43 -3.06 -2.58
N PHE A 184 18.89 -4.26 -2.90
CA PHE A 184 18.13 -5.22 -3.69
C PHE A 184 16.93 -5.74 -2.90
N PHE A 185 17.06 -5.89 -1.59
CA PHE A 185 15.95 -6.27 -0.73
C PHE A 185 14.83 -5.22 -0.76
N PHE A 186 15.16 -3.93 -0.61
CA PHE A 186 14.16 -2.86 -0.67
C PHE A 186 13.50 -2.77 -2.05
N ALA A 187 14.29 -2.78 -3.12
CA ALA A 187 13.76 -2.77 -4.49
C ALA A 187 12.83 -3.97 -4.77
N PHE A 188 13.23 -5.16 -4.31
CA PHE A 188 12.43 -6.38 -4.42
C PHE A 188 11.13 -6.30 -3.62
N SER A 189 11.19 -5.78 -2.38
CA SER A 189 10.01 -5.59 -1.54
C SER A 189 9.01 -4.62 -2.16
N SER A 190 9.46 -3.46 -2.66
CA SER A 190 8.59 -2.52 -3.39
C SER A 190 8.03 -3.15 -4.67
N TRP A 191 8.84 -3.93 -5.41
CA TRP A 191 8.38 -4.62 -6.60
C TRP A 191 7.29 -5.66 -6.30
N GLN A 192 7.42 -6.42 -5.20
CA GLN A 192 6.38 -7.36 -4.78
C GLN A 192 5.07 -6.64 -4.41
N SER A 193 5.13 -5.49 -3.72
CA SER A 193 3.96 -4.64 -3.44
C SER A 193 3.24 -4.25 -4.74
N ILE A 194 4.00 -3.75 -5.73
CA ILE A 194 3.49 -3.41 -7.06
C ILE A 194 2.84 -4.61 -7.75
N GLN A 195 3.48 -5.79 -7.70
CA GLN A 195 2.93 -7.00 -8.32
C GLN A 195 1.64 -7.47 -7.64
N ARG A 196 1.55 -7.43 -6.30
CA ARG A 196 0.31 -7.74 -5.59
C ARG A 196 -0.81 -6.79 -6.00
N LYS A 197 -0.51 -5.49 -6.10
CA LYS A 197 -1.46 -4.50 -6.58
C LYS A 197 -1.93 -4.78 -8.00
N LEU A 198 -1.01 -5.09 -8.92
CA LEU A 198 -1.34 -5.47 -10.29
C LEU A 198 -2.17 -6.75 -10.41
N ALA A 199 -2.08 -7.66 -9.43
CA ALA A 199 -2.88 -8.88 -9.39
C ALA A 199 -4.29 -8.66 -8.82
N SER A 200 -4.52 -7.54 -8.13
CA SER A 200 -5.83 -7.15 -7.58
C SER A 200 -6.76 -6.46 -8.58
N ALA A 201 -6.23 -6.11 -9.75
CA ALA A 201 -6.97 -5.48 -10.85
C ALA A 201 -7.76 -6.55 -11.61
#